data_AF-A0A1C4X6D4-F1
#
_entry.id   AF-A0A1C4X6D4-F1
#
_cell.length_a   1.000
_cell.length_b   1.000
_cell.length_c   1.000
_cell.angle_alpha   90.00
_cell.angle_beta   90.00
_cell.angle_gamma   90.00
#
_symmetry.space_group_name_H-M   'P 1'
#
loop_
_entity.id
_entity.type
_entity.pdbx_description
1 polymer ?
#
loop_
_entity_poly.entity_id
_entity_poly.type
_entity_poly.pdbx_seq_one_letter_code
_entity_poly.pdbx_strand_id
1 'polypeptide(L)'
;MTKARPSWTLRAFAALPTVALSAALLAVAAPSQAASAENGQHSPLSAGTATYSAKSTAVRGPIVATAKVGALDITCTLTPSKPFVYYGGPYGGGEEGIATVRCTQPVYAIQVEVALFRYSSQVTYNTHTTYSTTTASADTEYPRMSGEYRTGADAYITWTYGGPTSFIPLTFSEIAYL
;
A
#
# COMPACT_ATOMS: atom_id res chain seq x y z
N MET A 1 -56.25 -29.64 -21.80
CA MET A 1 -56.64 -28.44 -22.57
C MET A 1 -57.90 -27.85 -21.94
N THR A 2 -57.79 -26.71 -21.25
CA THR A 2 -58.90 -25.75 -21.09
C THR A 2 -58.31 -24.42 -20.61
N LYS A 3 -58.32 -23.43 -21.51
CA LYS A 3 -58.03 -22.02 -21.28
C LYS A 3 -59.28 -21.34 -20.72
N ALA A 4 -59.11 -20.41 -19.79
CA ALA A 4 -59.97 -19.24 -19.68
C ALA A 4 -59.16 -18.08 -19.06
N ARG A 5 -58.99 -17.01 -19.83
CA ARG A 5 -58.58 -15.66 -19.37
C ARG A 5 -59.83 -14.74 -19.45
N PRO A 6 -59.70 -13.41 -19.26
CA PRO A 6 -59.91 -12.67 -18.01
C PRO A 6 -61.13 -11.73 -18.12
N SER A 7 -61.51 -11.03 -17.05
CA SER A 7 -62.36 -9.83 -17.17
C SER A 7 -61.71 -8.66 -16.45
N TRP A 8 -61.46 -7.62 -17.24
CA TRP A 8 -61.05 -6.28 -16.81
C TRP A 8 -62.30 -5.45 -16.50
N THR A 9 -62.23 -4.60 -15.48
CA THR A 9 -62.89 -3.28 -15.51
C THR A 9 -62.06 -2.26 -14.74
N LEU A 10 -61.58 -1.26 -15.48
CA LEU A 10 -61.06 0.02 -15.01
C LEU A 10 -62.20 0.89 -14.47
N ARG A 11 -61.93 1.71 -13.44
CA ARG A 11 -62.32 3.13 -13.40
C ARG A 11 -61.58 3.87 -12.28
N ALA A 12 -60.91 4.94 -12.68
CA ALA A 12 -60.32 5.97 -11.83
C ALA A 12 -61.40 6.84 -11.18
N PHE A 13 -61.07 7.54 -10.09
CA PHE A 13 -61.26 8.99 -9.90
C PHE A 13 -60.55 9.44 -8.61
N ALA A 14 -60.11 10.69 -8.64
CA ALA A 14 -59.18 11.36 -7.74
C ALA A 14 -59.82 11.91 -6.44
N ALA A 15 -58.98 12.21 -5.44
CA ALA A 15 -58.83 13.51 -4.75
C ALA A 15 -58.44 13.38 -3.27
N LEU A 16 -57.37 14.10 -2.89
CA LEU A 16 -56.95 14.51 -1.52
C LEU A 16 -58.00 15.46 -0.88
N PRO A 17 -57.91 15.92 0.40
CA PRO A 17 -56.85 15.86 1.44
C PRO A 17 -57.40 15.35 2.81
N THR A 18 -56.67 15.19 3.93
CA THR A 18 -56.24 16.22 4.89
C THR A 18 -55.53 15.62 6.14
N VAL A 19 -54.57 16.39 6.67
CA VAL A 19 -54.23 16.64 8.10
C VAL A 19 -53.49 15.58 8.93
N ALA A 20 -52.18 15.85 9.09
CA ALA A 20 -51.33 15.92 10.28
C ALA A 20 -51.48 14.91 11.45
N LEU A 21 -50.34 14.38 11.91
CA LEU A 21 -49.93 14.52 13.32
C LEU A 21 -48.41 14.28 13.48
N SER A 22 -47.79 15.17 14.26
CA SER A 22 -46.39 15.17 14.65
C SER A 22 -45.99 13.96 15.49
N ALA A 23 -44.82 13.38 15.22
CA ALA A 23 -44.04 12.63 16.20
C ALA A 23 -42.56 13.01 16.03
N ALA A 24 -42.10 13.90 16.89
CA ALA A 24 -40.69 14.20 17.06
C ALA A 24 -39.99 12.99 17.69
N LEU A 25 -39.10 12.32 16.96
CA LEU A 25 -38.07 11.49 17.57
C LEU A 25 -36.75 12.26 17.56
N LEU A 26 -36.34 12.67 18.75
CA LEU A 26 -34.97 13.07 19.05
C LEU A 26 -34.06 11.86 18.78
N ALA A 27 -33.44 11.84 17.60
CA ALA A 27 -32.24 11.03 17.42
C ALA A 27 -31.07 11.82 18.04
N VAL A 28 -30.55 11.31 19.15
CA VAL A 28 -29.29 11.74 19.76
C VAL A 28 -28.22 11.68 18.67
N ALA A 29 -27.84 12.84 18.15
CA ALA A 29 -26.63 13.01 17.36
C ALA A 29 -25.44 12.82 18.32
N ALA A 30 -25.03 11.58 18.49
CA ALA A 30 -23.69 11.32 19.00
C ALA A 30 -22.70 11.91 17.98
N PRO A 31 -21.73 12.75 18.38
CA PRO A 31 -20.63 13.06 17.50
C PRO A 31 -19.82 11.76 17.38
N SER A 32 -20.07 10.98 16.34
CA SER A 32 -19.01 10.14 15.81
C SER A 32 -17.96 11.13 15.30
N GLN A 33 -16.98 11.43 16.16
CA GLN A 33 -15.65 11.74 15.68
C GLN A 33 -15.28 10.55 14.79
N ALA A 34 -15.55 10.70 13.49
CA ALA A 34 -14.72 10.07 12.50
C ALA A 34 -13.31 10.51 12.88
N ALA A 35 -12.58 9.62 13.53
CA ALA A 35 -11.14 9.74 13.60
C ALA A 35 -10.72 10.01 12.16
N SER A 36 -10.20 11.21 11.92
CA SER A 36 -9.46 11.48 10.71
C SER A 36 -8.31 10.48 10.74
N ALA A 37 -8.52 9.34 10.09
CA ALA A 37 -7.41 8.64 9.49
C ALA A 37 -6.85 9.66 8.52
N GLU A 38 -5.83 10.37 8.98
CA GLU A 38 -4.91 11.11 8.16
C GLU A 38 -4.37 10.05 7.19
N ASN A 39 -5.07 9.89 6.07
CA ASN A 39 -4.55 9.29 4.86
C ASN A 39 -3.46 10.27 4.42
N GLY A 40 -2.34 10.26 5.14
CA GLY A 40 -1.07 10.72 4.63
C GLY A 40 -0.92 9.98 3.32
N GLN A 41 -1.13 10.71 2.23
CA GLN A 41 -1.18 10.22 0.87
C GLN A 41 0.26 9.83 0.51
N HIS A 42 0.70 8.70 1.06
CA HIS A 42 2.01 8.13 0.82
C HIS A 42 1.93 7.50 -0.57
N SER A 43 2.37 8.28 -1.55
CA SER A 43 2.46 7.81 -2.93
C SER A 43 3.52 6.72 -3.04
N PRO A 44 3.22 5.59 -3.70
CA PRO A 44 4.19 4.52 -3.92
C PRO A 44 5.34 5.00 -4.79
N LEU A 45 6.54 4.45 -4.64
CA LEU A 45 7.72 4.80 -5.42
C LEU A 45 7.49 4.54 -6.91
N SER A 46 7.12 5.58 -7.66
CA SER A 46 6.90 5.44 -9.10
C SER A 46 8.21 5.50 -9.89
N ALA A 47 8.36 4.62 -10.87
CA ALA A 47 9.40 4.73 -11.88
C ALA A 47 9.30 6.08 -12.63
N GLY A 48 10.32 6.93 -12.47
CA GLY A 48 10.61 8.02 -13.41
C GLY A 48 9.81 9.32 -13.31
N THR A 49 8.97 9.58 -12.29
CA THR A 49 8.16 10.82 -12.28
C THR A 49 8.00 11.55 -10.94
N ALA A 50 8.43 10.98 -9.83
CA ALA A 50 8.42 11.69 -8.54
C ALA A 50 9.82 11.75 -7.96
N THR A 51 10.37 12.97 -7.83
CA THR A 51 11.53 13.23 -6.98
C THR A 51 11.06 13.07 -5.54
N TYR A 52 11.08 11.84 -5.02
CA TYR A 52 10.85 11.61 -3.60
C TYR A 52 11.92 12.39 -2.83
N SER A 53 11.49 13.21 -1.88
CA SER A 53 12.39 13.86 -0.94
C SER A 53 12.41 13.03 0.32
N ALA A 54 13.56 12.44 0.66
CA ALA A 54 13.71 11.68 1.91
C ALA A 54 13.55 12.56 3.18
N LYS A 55 13.38 13.88 3.02
CA LYS A 55 13.12 14.82 4.12
C LYS A 55 11.68 14.75 4.64
N SER A 56 10.71 14.25 3.85
CA SER A 56 9.29 14.27 4.24
C SER A 56 8.83 13.04 5.01
N THR A 57 9.60 11.94 5.01
CA THR A 57 9.17 10.69 5.65
C THR A 57 9.84 10.53 7.03
N ALA A 58 9.02 10.63 8.07
CA ALA A 58 9.46 10.50 9.47
C ALA A 58 9.75 9.04 9.88
N VAL A 59 9.18 8.06 9.17
CA VAL A 59 9.29 6.65 9.55
C VAL A 59 10.63 6.07 9.09
N ARG A 60 11.33 5.41 10.02
CA ARG A 60 12.62 4.77 9.80
C ARG A 60 12.59 3.35 10.32
N GLY A 61 13.24 2.45 9.60
CA GLY A 61 13.38 1.06 9.98
C GLY A 61 12.19 0.18 9.55
N PRO A 62 12.10 -1.03 10.10
CA PRO A 62 11.13 -2.01 9.65
C PRO A 62 9.68 -1.55 9.83
N ILE A 63 8.84 -1.75 8.80
CA ILE A 63 7.39 -1.54 8.88
C ILE A 63 6.67 -2.86 8.65
N VAL A 64 5.57 -3.06 9.38
CA VAL A 64 4.78 -4.28 9.38
C VAL A 64 3.40 -4.04 8.78
N ALA A 65 2.93 -4.97 7.95
CA ALA A 65 1.52 -5.13 7.61
C ALA A 65 1.02 -6.51 8.03
N THR A 66 -0.22 -6.58 8.49
CA THR A 66 -0.86 -7.82 8.94
C THR A 66 -2.23 -7.96 8.29
N ALA A 67 -2.60 -9.18 7.90
CA ALA A 67 -3.94 -9.52 7.42
C ALA A 67 -4.39 -10.89 7.90
N LYS A 68 -5.72 -11.06 7.98
CA LYS A 68 -6.35 -12.37 8.18
C LYS A 68 -6.67 -13.02 6.84
N VAL A 69 -6.16 -14.23 6.64
CA VAL A 69 -6.46 -15.08 5.47
C VAL A 69 -7.07 -16.39 5.96
N GLY A 70 -8.40 -16.50 5.86
CA GLY A 70 -9.12 -17.59 6.52
C GLY A 70 -8.92 -17.54 8.04
N ALA A 71 -8.35 -18.62 8.61
CA ALA A 71 -8.03 -18.70 10.04
C ALA A 71 -6.61 -18.24 10.39
N LEU A 72 -5.79 -17.86 9.41
CA LEU A 72 -4.38 -17.50 9.62
C LEU A 72 -4.24 -15.98 9.79
N ASP A 73 -3.44 -15.58 10.78
CA ASP A 73 -2.89 -14.23 10.89
C ASP A 73 -1.51 -14.21 10.21
N ILE A 74 -1.41 -13.49 9.09
CA ILE A 74 -0.17 -13.36 8.33
C ILE A 74 0.40 -11.97 8.56
N THR A 75 1.67 -11.91 8.97
CA THR A 75 2.40 -10.68 9.21
C THR A 75 3.57 -10.61 8.25
N CYS A 76 3.67 -9.51 7.50
CA CYS A 76 4.76 -9.21 6.58
C CYS A 76 5.53 -7.98 7.06
N THR A 77 6.86 -8.08 7.10
CA THR A 77 7.75 -7.00 7.54
C THR A 77 8.64 -6.57 6.39
N LEU A 78 8.57 -5.30 6.01
CA LEU A 78 9.49 -4.65 5.06
C LEU A 78 10.69 -4.09 5.81
N THR A 79 11.90 -4.41 5.36
CA THR A 79 13.16 -3.95 5.94
C THR A 79 14.10 -3.44 4.84
N PRO A 80 14.30 -2.11 4.71
CA PRO A 80 15.38 -1.56 3.91
C PRO A 80 16.72 -1.77 4.62
N SER A 81 17.72 -2.20 3.86
CA SER A 81 19.12 -2.30 4.32
C SER A 81 19.77 -0.92 4.39
N LYS A 82 20.80 -0.79 5.23
CA LYS A 82 21.71 0.37 5.15
C LYS A 82 22.49 0.29 3.84
N PRO A 83 22.57 1.37 3.04
CA PRO A 83 23.34 1.37 1.80
C PRO A 83 24.78 0.93 2.00
N PHE A 84 25.33 0.25 1.01
CA PHE A 84 26.70 -0.26 1.05
C PHE A 84 27.38 -0.18 -0.32
N VAL A 85 28.70 -0.30 -0.28
CA VAL A 85 29.54 -0.37 -1.47
C VAL A 85 29.48 -1.78 -2.03
N TYR A 86 29.12 -1.94 -3.30
CA TYR A 86 29.29 -3.21 -3.98
C TYR A 86 30.46 -3.15 -4.95
N TYR A 87 31.13 -4.30 -5.12
CA TYR A 87 32.23 -4.45 -6.06
C TYR A 87 31.77 -5.25 -7.28
N GLY A 88 31.63 -4.58 -8.42
CA GLY A 88 31.22 -5.21 -9.69
C GLY A 88 32.40 -5.76 -10.53
N GLY A 89 33.56 -6.01 -9.91
CA GLY A 89 34.69 -6.57 -10.64
C GLY A 89 35.34 -5.58 -11.61
N PRO A 90 35.79 -6.05 -12.80
CA PRO A 90 36.52 -5.21 -13.77
C PRO A 90 35.64 -4.11 -14.39
N TYR A 91 34.33 -4.14 -14.19
CA TYR A 91 33.36 -3.20 -14.75
C TYR A 91 33.06 -2.01 -13.83
N GLY A 92 33.72 -1.93 -12.68
CA GLY A 92 33.45 -0.94 -11.65
C GLY A 92 32.39 -1.39 -10.66
N GLY A 93 32.38 -0.77 -9.48
CA GLY A 93 31.37 -0.97 -8.45
C GLY A 93 30.52 0.28 -8.27
N GLY A 94 29.70 0.28 -7.23
CA GLY A 94 28.81 1.40 -6.94
C GLY A 94 28.28 1.38 -5.52
N GLU A 95 27.26 2.18 -5.31
CA GLU A 95 26.44 2.16 -4.10
C GLU A 95 25.20 1.32 -4.38
N GLU A 96 24.85 0.46 -3.42
CA GLU A 96 23.70 -0.43 -3.51
C GLU A 96 22.75 -0.21 -2.34
N GLY A 97 21.46 -0.34 -2.62
CA GLY A 97 20.41 -0.40 -1.61
C GLY A 97 19.52 -1.60 -1.86
N ILE A 98 19.30 -2.41 -0.83
CA ILE A 98 18.42 -3.57 -0.88
C ILE A 98 17.25 -3.37 0.07
N ALA A 99 16.05 -3.83 -0.29
CA ALA A 99 14.94 -4.01 0.64
C ALA A 99 14.41 -5.44 0.59
N THR A 100 13.96 -5.94 1.74
CA THR A 100 13.40 -7.30 1.86
C THR A 100 12.08 -7.26 2.59
N VAL A 101 11.09 -7.99 2.07
CA VAL A 101 9.86 -8.32 2.79
C VAL A 101 9.95 -9.75 3.28
N ARG A 102 9.62 -9.97 4.56
CA ARG A 102 9.49 -11.31 5.16
C ARG A 102 8.11 -11.48 5.78
N CYS A 103 7.38 -12.51 5.36
CA CYS A 103 6.06 -12.87 5.84
C CYS A 103 6.12 -14.13 6.71
N THR A 104 5.25 -14.23 7.73
CA THR A 104 5.14 -15.40 8.61
C THR A 104 4.54 -16.63 7.93
N GLN A 105 3.83 -16.44 6.80
CA GLN A 105 3.22 -17.47 5.98
C GLN A 105 3.34 -17.11 4.49
N PRO A 106 3.26 -18.09 3.56
CA PRO A 106 3.26 -17.80 2.14
C PRO A 106 2.08 -16.91 1.75
N VAL A 107 2.34 -15.89 0.93
CA VAL A 107 1.32 -15.02 0.32
C VAL A 107 1.33 -15.21 -1.20
N TYR A 108 0.26 -14.78 -1.87
CA TYR A 108 0.15 -14.94 -3.30
C TYR A 108 1.20 -14.13 -4.08
N ALA A 109 1.38 -12.86 -3.75
CA ALA A 109 2.39 -12.01 -4.39
C ALA A 109 2.96 -11.00 -3.41
N ILE A 110 4.27 -10.74 -3.54
CA ILE A 110 4.96 -9.64 -2.89
C ILE A 110 5.63 -8.84 -4.00
N GLN A 111 5.28 -7.57 -4.13
CA GLN A 111 6.03 -6.60 -4.93
C GLN A 111 6.79 -5.68 -3.98
N VAL A 112 8.11 -5.65 -4.12
CA VAL A 112 9.00 -4.75 -3.37
C VAL A 112 9.46 -3.65 -4.30
N GLU A 113 9.33 -2.40 -3.87
CA GLU A 113 9.87 -1.25 -4.57
C GLU A 113 11.00 -0.66 -3.73
N VAL A 114 12.17 -0.46 -4.34
CA VAL A 114 13.37 0.03 -3.64
C VAL A 114 13.99 1.19 -4.42
N ALA A 115 14.45 2.19 -3.70
CA ALA A 115 15.14 3.34 -4.25
C ALA A 115 16.34 3.72 -3.39
N LEU A 116 17.39 4.22 -4.03
CA LEU A 116 18.52 4.82 -3.34
C LEU A 116 18.39 6.35 -3.40
N PHE A 117 18.66 6.99 -2.26
CA PHE A 117 18.58 8.43 -2.10
C PHE A 117 19.95 8.99 -1.76
N ARG A 118 20.44 9.96 -2.53
CA ARG A 118 21.66 10.72 -2.24
C ARG A 118 21.30 12.15 -1.86
N TYR A 119 21.71 12.60 -0.67
CA TYR A 119 21.32 13.92 -0.13
C TYR A 119 19.81 14.19 -0.22
N SER A 120 19.01 13.18 0.09
CA SER A 120 17.54 13.18 0.01
C SER A 120 16.91 13.16 -1.39
N SER A 121 17.70 13.16 -2.47
CA SER A 121 17.19 13.00 -3.84
C SER A 121 17.27 11.54 -4.26
N GLN A 122 16.19 10.97 -4.78
CA GLN A 122 16.22 9.65 -5.41
C GLN A 122 17.19 9.66 -6.61
N VAL A 123 18.12 8.71 -6.64
CA VAL A 123 19.15 8.59 -7.69
C VAL A 123 19.04 7.30 -8.50
N THR A 124 18.40 6.27 -7.96
CA THR A 124 18.10 5.02 -8.66
C THR A 124 16.86 4.35 -8.05
N TYR A 125 16.25 3.45 -8.79
CA TYR A 125 15.02 2.75 -8.43
C TYR A 125 14.97 1.37 -9.10
N ASN A 126 14.39 0.40 -8.40
CA ASN A 126 14.04 -0.89 -8.97
C ASN A 126 12.78 -1.45 -8.30
N THR A 127 12.14 -2.40 -8.96
CA THR A 127 11.01 -3.15 -8.40
C THR A 127 11.14 -4.62 -8.73
N HIS A 128 10.72 -5.47 -7.80
CA HIS A 128 10.71 -6.91 -8.01
C HIS A 128 9.45 -7.53 -7.43
N THR A 129 8.82 -8.42 -8.20
CA THR A 129 7.62 -9.16 -7.77
C THR A 129 7.93 -10.64 -7.69
N THR A 130 7.62 -11.25 -6.56
CA THR A 130 7.76 -12.70 -6.33
C THR A 130 6.41 -13.28 -5.91
N TYR A 131 6.07 -14.45 -6.44
CA TYR A 131 4.78 -15.11 -6.19
C TYR A 131 4.91 -16.33 -5.28
N SER A 132 3.84 -16.66 -4.55
CA SER A 132 3.71 -17.86 -3.71
C SER A 132 4.92 -18.08 -2.78
N THR A 133 5.29 -17.02 -2.05
CA THR A 133 6.52 -16.97 -1.26
C THR A 133 6.28 -16.39 0.13
N THR A 134 7.19 -16.65 1.06
CA THR A 134 7.29 -15.95 2.34
C THR A 134 8.27 -14.79 2.29
N THR A 135 9.10 -14.68 1.25
CA THR A 135 10.17 -13.69 1.16
C THR A 135 10.31 -13.16 -0.25
N ALA A 136 10.50 -11.85 -0.38
CA ALA A 136 10.89 -11.20 -1.63
C ALA A 136 11.87 -10.07 -1.32
N SER A 137 12.72 -9.73 -2.28
CA SER A 137 13.67 -8.63 -2.19
C SER A 137 13.81 -7.94 -3.53
N ALA A 138 14.15 -6.65 -3.47
CA ALA A 138 14.61 -5.87 -4.62
C ALA A 138 15.88 -5.13 -4.22
N ASP A 139 16.79 -4.99 -5.17
CA ASP A 139 18.03 -4.23 -5.07
C ASP A 139 18.06 -3.12 -6.11
N THR A 140 18.82 -2.07 -5.84
CA THR A 140 19.05 -0.98 -6.78
C THR A 140 20.47 -0.47 -6.65
N GLU A 141 21.08 -0.15 -7.79
CA GLU A 141 22.49 0.21 -7.89
C GLU A 141 22.65 1.63 -8.45
N TYR A 142 23.70 2.30 -8.01
CA TYR A 142 24.09 3.62 -8.46
C TYR A 142 25.61 3.75 -8.60
N PRO A 143 26.15 4.49 -9.58
CA PRO A 143 27.59 4.66 -9.72
C PRO A 143 28.26 5.17 -8.45
N ARG A 144 29.51 4.75 -8.25
CA ARG A 144 30.35 5.17 -7.12
C ARG A 144 30.45 6.69 -7.06
N MET A 145 29.84 7.29 -6.05
CA MET A 145 29.95 8.72 -5.79
C MET A 145 29.91 8.96 -4.29
N SER A 146 30.84 9.77 -3.77
CA SER A 146 30.84 10.05 -2.33
C SER A 146 29.58 10.78 -1.91
N GLY A 147 29.00 10.45 -0.77
CA GLY A 147 27.88 11.23 -0.24
C GLY A 147 27.10 10.58 0.89
N GLU A 148 26.02 11.27 1.26
CA GLU A 148 25.03 10.76 2.19
C GLU A 148 24.00 9.92 1.44
N TYR A 149 23.87 8.65 1.80
CA TYR A 149 22.97 7.69 1.19
C TYR A 149 21.93 7.13 2.15
N ARG A 150 20.74 6.84 1.63
CA ARG A 150 19.68 6.05 2.31
C ARG A 150 18.98 5.14 1.32
N THR A 151 18.56 3.96 1.77
CA THR A 151 17.65 3.09 1.03
C THR A 151 16.23 3.40 1.47
N GLY A 152 15.37 3.77 0.53
CA GLY A 152 13.93 3.87 0.74
C GLY A 152 13.23 2.68 0.09
N ALA A 153 12.17 2.18 0.72
CA ALA A 153 11.36 1.12 0.13
C ALA A 153 9.91 1.18 0.57
N ASP A 154 9.02 0.71 -0.30
CA ASP A 154 7.64 0.36 0.01
C ASP A 154 7.33 -1.04 -0.57
N ALA A 155 6.14 -1.56 -0.27
CA ALA A 155 5.75 -2.86 -0.78
C ALA A 155 4.24 -3.03 -0.92
N TYR A 156 3.87 -3.91 -1.85
CA TYR A 156 2.51 -4.39 -2.04
C TYR A 156 2.43 -5.89 -1.75
N ILE A 157 1.48 -6.27 -0.90
CA ILE A 157 1.27 -7.66 -0.48
C ILE A 157 -0.11 -8.10 -0.97
N THR A 158 -0.16 -9.01 -1.94
CA THR A 158 -1.39 -9.68 -2.34
C THR A 158 -1.50 -10.99 -1.57
N TRP A 159 -2.49 -11.08 -0.69
CA TRP A 159 -2.58 -12.17 0.28
C TRP A 159 -2.98 -13.50 -0.35
N THR A 160 -3.96 -13.47 -1.27
CA THR A 160 -4.49 -14.65 -1.98
C THR A 160 -4.67 -14.36 -3.47
N TYR A 161 -4.72 -15.40 -4.30
CA TYR A 161 -5.03 -15.25 -5.73
C TYR A 161 -6.37 -14.53 -5.93
N GLY A 162 -6.37 -13.42 -6.68
CA GLY A 162 -7.55 -12.58 -6.90
C GLY A 162 -8.07 -11.83 -5.65
N GLY A 163 -7.32 -11.88 -4.54
CA GLY A 163 -7.68 -11.22 -3.28
C GLY A 163 -7.24 -9.76 -3.20
N PRO A 164 -7.50 -9.10 -2.05
CA PRO A 164 -7.06 -7.73 -1.82
C PRO A 164 -5.52 -7.64 -1.71
N THR A 165 -5.00 -6.47 -2.06
CA THR A 165 -3.60 -6.09 -1.86
C THR A 165 -3.49 -5.07 -0.74
N SER A 166 -2.57 -5.29 0.19
CA SER A 166 -2.20 -4.31 1.21
C SER A 166 -0.93 -3.56 0.81
N PHE A 167 -0.85 -2.29 1.20
CA PHE A 167 0.32 -1.44 0.98
C PHE A 167 1.09 -1.25 2.29
N ILE A 168 2.40 -1.49 2.27
CA ILE A 168 3.34 -1.10 3.32
C ILE A 168 3.94 0.23 2.88
N PRO A 169 3.71 1.34 3.61
CA PRO A 169 4.14 2.66 3.18
C PRO A 169 5.67 2.80 3.16
N LEU A 170 6.13 3.79 2.39
CA LEU A 170 7.53 4.14 2.25
C LEU A 170 8.22 4.29 3.61
N THR A 171 9.28 3.53 3.81
CA THR A 171 10.19 3.60 4.95
C THR A 171 11.63 3.68 4.49
N PHE A 172 12.50 4.15 5.39
CA PHE A 172 13.90 4.36 5.07
C PHE A 172 14.82 3.64 6.05
N SER A 173 15.98 3.23 5.54
CA SER A 173 17.12 2.79 6.33
C SER A 173 17.73 3.94 7.17
N GLU A 174 18.70 3.56 7.99
CA GLU A 174 19.70 4.48 8.50
C GLU A 174 20.53 5.09 7.36
N ILE A 175 21.13 6.24 7.64
CA ILE A 175 22.06 6.92 6.74
C ILE A 175 23.40 6.16 6.70
N ALA A 176 23.96 6.03 5.50
CA ALA A 176 25.34 5.65 5.26
C ALA A 176 26.09 6.81 4.59
N TYR A 177 27.35 7.02 5.01
CA TYR A 177 28.29 7.88 4.30
C TYR A 177 29.25 6.97 3.53
N LEU A 178 29.20 7.03 2.20
CA LEU A 178 29.92 6.15 1.28
C LEU A 178 30.87 6.96 0.39
#